data_AF-A0A960Q922-F1
#
_entry.id   AF-A0A960Q922-F1
#
_cell.length_a   1.000
_cell.length_b   1.000
_cell.length_c   1.000
_cell.angle_alpha   90.00
_cell.angle_beta   90.00
_cell.angle_gamma   90.00
#
_symmetry.space_group_name_H-M   'P 1'
#
loop_
_entity.id
_entity.type
_entity.pdbx_description
1 polymer ?
#
loop_
_entity_poly.entity_id
_entity_poly.type
_entity_poly.pdbx_seq_one_letter_code
_entity_poly.pdbx_strand_id
1 'polypeptide(L)'
;MSTAAKMLERLGLDKRWFTYGIVDEEFLAAQCMALDEQRDGDAPEHYRTPAYARFFKPFEGRVIPMERFAQYLELVECEPEAGVRSWAVSFMTEREPLSPEQFAQLATHPLVVGTKHALFLERNRLRQQQTTPST
;
A
#
# COMPACT_ATOMS: atom_id res chain seq x y z
N MET A 1 -21.80 -3.37 -15.84
CA MET A 1 -20.62 -2.88 -15.08
C MET A 1 -21.03 -1.64 -14.31
N SER A 2 -20.87 -1.62 -12.99
CA SER A 2 -21.23 -0.44 -12.15
C SER A 2 -20.31 0.76 -12.45
N THR A 3 -20.72 1.96 -12.04
CA THR A 3 -19.91 3.18 -12.19
C THR A 3 -18.56 3.02 -11.49
N ALA A 4 -18.54 2.50 -10.26
CA ALA A 4 -17.31 2.17 -9.53
C ALA A 4 -16.36 1.24 -10.31
N ALA A 5 -16.90 0.17 -10.92
CA ALA A 5 -16.09 -0.79 -11.66
C ALA A 5 -15.40 -0.17 -12.88
N LYS A 6 -16.07 0.74 -13.60
CA LYS A 6 -15.47 1.49 -14.71
C LYS A 6 -14.35 2.44 -14.24
N MET A 7 -14.55 3.11 -13.11
CA MET A 7 -13.54 4.02 -12.55
C MET A 7 -12.30 3.27 -12.04
N LEU A 8 -12.49 2.11 -11.41
CA LEU A 8 -11.40 1.23 -10.99
C LEU A 8 -10.56 0.76 -12.18
N GLU A 9 -11.21 0.24 -13.23
CA GLU A 9 -10.54 -0.18 -14.46
C GLU A 9 -9.75 0.97 -15.07
N ARG A 10 -10.35 2.16 -15.15
CA ARG A 10 -9.72 3.37 -15.68
C ARG A 10 -8.47 3.79 -14.91
N LEU A 11 -8.50 3.69 -13.58
CA LEU A 11 -7.36 4.03 -12.73
C LEU A 11 -6.31 2.90 -12.68
N GLY A 12 -6.65 1.70 -13.14
CA GLY A 12 -5.82 0.50 -13.01
C GLY A 12 -5.81 -0.08 -11.58
N LEU A 13 -6.89 0.14 -10.82
CA LEU A 13 -7.06 -0.40 -9.46
C LEU A 13 -7.87 -1.70 -9.49
N ASP A 14 -7.41 -2.73 -8.78
CA ASP A 14 -8.16 -3.97 -8.58
C ASP A 14 -9.49 -3.72 -7.82
N LYS A 15 -10.54 -4.50 -8.14
CA LYS A 15 -11.86 -4.40 -7.47
C LYS A 15 -11.81 -4.55 -5.95
N ARG A 16 -10.78 -5.19 -5.40
CA ARG A 16 -10.59 -5.35 -3.95
C ARG A 16 -10.38 -4.02 -3.23
N TRP A 17 -9.84 -2.99 -3.87
CA TRP A 17 -9.73 -1.66 -3.27
C TRP A 17 -11.09 -1.15 -2.77
N PHE A 18 -12.14 -1.35 -3.57
CA PHE A 18 -13.51 -0.98 -3.22
C PHE A 18 -14.14 -2.01 -2.27
N THR A 19 -13.91 -3.31 -2.51
CA THR A 19 -14.47 -4.40 -1.68
C THR A 19 -14.00 -4.33 -0.22
N TYR A 20 -12.74 -3.97 0.01
CA TYR A 20 -12.17 -3.80 1.35
C TYR A 20 -12.55 -2.47 2.02
N GLY A 21 -13.31 -1.61 1.32
CA GLY A 21 -13.76 -0.32 1.81
C GLY A 21 -12.62 0.70 1.96
N ILE A 22 -11.54 0.55 1.20
CA ILE A 22 -10.40 1.48 1.25
C ILE A 22 -10.71 2.72 0.39
N VAL A 23 -11.31 2.48 -0.77
CA VAL A 23 -11.81 3.53 -1.67
C VAL A 23 -13.32 3.43 -1.80
N ASP A 24 -13.96 4.57 -2.02
CA ASP A 24 -15.39 4.73 -2.29
C ASP A 24 -15.60 5.42 -3.64
N GLU A 25 -16.86 5.58 -4.07
CA GLU A 25 -17.17 6.19 -5.36
C GLU A 25 -16.72 7.65 -5.43
N GLU A 26 -16.78 8.39 -4.32
CA GLU A 26 -16.35 9.79 -4.25
C GLU A 26 -14.85 9.93 -4.48
N PHE A 27 -14.05 9.10 -3.80
CA PHE A 27 -12.61 9.04 -4.00
C PHE A 27 -12.26 8.68 -5.46
N LEU A 28 -12.89 7.64 -6.00
CA LEU A 28 -12.64 7.18 -7.37
C LEU A 28 -12.98 8.26 -8.40
N ALA A 29 -14.09 8.98 -8.21
CA ALA A 29 -14.47 10.09 -9.08
C ALA A 29 -13.42 11.22 -9.05
N ALA A 30 -12.96 11.60 -7.85
CA ALA A 30 -11.93 12.63 -7.70
C ALA A 30 -10.61 12.25 -8.38
N GLN A 31 -10.16 11.00 -8.26
CA GLN A 31 -8.95 10.53 -8.93
C GLN A 31 -9.12 10.47 -10.47
N CYS A 32 -10.29 10.06 -10.96
CA CYS A 32 -10.58 10.08 -12.40
C CYS A 32 -10.59 11.49 -12.97
N MET A 33 -11.16 12.47 -12.26
CA MET A 33 -11.12 13.87 -12.65
C MET A 33 -9.70 14.41 -12.67
N ALA A 34 -8.89 14.10 -11.66
CA ALA A 34 -7.49 14.52 -11.62
C ALA A 34 -6.65 13.91 -12.75
N LEU A 35 -6.98 12.68 -13.17
CA LEU A 35 -6.39 12.01 -14.33
C LEU A 35 -6.82 12.68 -15.66
N ASP A 36 -8.07 13.16 -15.76
CA ASP A 36 -8.56 13.91 -16.92
C ASP A 36 -7.89 15.29 -17.08
N GLU A 37 -7.57 15.94 -15.97
CA GLU A 37 -6.98 17.28 -15.92
C GLU A 37 -5.44 17.27 -16.05
N GLN A 38 -4.87 16.09 -16.28
CA GLN A 38 -3.44 15.86 -16.36
C GLN A 38 -2.79 16.71 -17.47
N ARG A 39 -1.65 17.33 -17.15
CA ARG A 39 -0.80 18.03 -18.12
C ARG A 39 0.27 17.06 -18.64
N ASP A 40 0.78 17.32 -19.85
CA ASP A 40 1.84 16.50 -20.45
C ASP A 40 3.02 16.31 -19.47
N GLY A 41 3.30 15.06 -19.09
CA GLY A 41 4.47 14.68 -18.30
C GLY A 41 4.19 13.99 -16.95
N ASP A 42 2.96 14.06 -16.43
CA ASP A 42 2.62 13.25 -15.25
C ASP A 42 2.47 11.78 -15.65
N ALA A 43 2.76 10.85 -14.73
CA ALA A 43 2.64 9.43 -14.98
C ALA A 43 1.29 8.91 -14.43
N PRO A 44 0.45 8.19 -15.21
CA PRO A 44 -0.88 7.75 -14.77
C PRO A 44 -0.91 6.94 -13.46
N GLU A 45 0.19 6.29 -13.12
CA GLU A 45 0.37 5.59 -11.86
C GLU A 45 0.30 6.49 -10.61
N HIS A 46 0.59 7.79 -10.74
CA HIS A 46 0.54 8.72 -9.62
C HIS A 46 -0.86 8.83 -9.02
N TYR A 47 -1.92 8.59 -9.81
CA TYR A 47 -3.32 8.64 -9.36
C TYR A 47 -3.77 7.38 -8.60
N ARG A 48 -2.96 6.31 -8.61
CA ARG A 48 -3.18 5.13 -7.76
C ARG A 48 -2.55 5.30 -6.37
N THR A 49 -1.43 6.03 -6.28
CA THR A 49 -0.68 6.19 -5.03
C THR A 49 -1.51 6.74 -3.85
N PRO A 50 -2.51 7.62 -4.03
CA PRO A 50 -3.33 8.10 -2.92
C PRO A 50 -4.19 7.01 -2.28
N ALA A 51 -4.51 5.93 -3.00
CA ALA A 51 -5.24 4.79 -2.44
C ALA A 51 -4.41 4.08 -1.35
N TYR A 52 -3.10 3.92 -1.59
CA TYR A 52 -2.17 3.36 -0.61
C TYR A 52 -2.02 4.27 0.62
N ALA A 53 -1.92 5.59 0.43
CA ALA A 53 -1.91 6.52 1.55
C ALA A 53 -3.21 6.47 2.36
N ARG A 54 -4.36 6.36 1.69
CA ARG A 54 -5.68 6.22 2.32
C ARG A 54 -5.80 4.93 3.12
N PHE A 55 -5.17 3.83 2.67
CA PHE A 55 -5.12 2.57 3.41
C PHE A 55 -4.49 2.74 4.80
N PHE A 56 -3.37 3.46 4.90
CA PHE A 56 -2.64 3.64 6.17
C PHE A 56 -3.18 4.77 7.05
N LYS A 57 -3.94 5.72 6.50
CA LYS A 57 -4.48 6.86 7.26
C LYS A 57 -5.19 6.47 8.57
N PRO A 58 -6.04 5.43 8.62
CA PRO A 58 -6.65 5.01 9.88
C PRO A 58 -5.63 4.47 10.88
N PHE A 59 -4.42 4.11 10.47
CA PHE A 59 -3.40 3.45 11.29
C PHE A 59 -2.14 4.27 11.51
N GLU A 60 -2.22 5.59 11.32
CA GLU A 60 -1.08 6.48 11.51
C GLU A 60 -0.44 6.29 12.89
N GLY A 61 0.86 5.95 12.89
CA GLY A 61 1.66 5.74 14.10
C GLY A 61 1.37 4.44 14.87
N ARG A 62 0.52 3.55 14.36
CA ARG A 62 0.17 2.28 15.04
C ARG A 62 0.35 1.07 14.15
N VAL A 63 0.56 -0.08 14.77
CA VAL A 63 0.61 -1.37 14.07
C VAL A 63 -0.77 -1.67 13.46
N ILE A 64 -0.81 -1.99 12.17
CA ILE A 64 -2.07 -2.34 11.50
C ILE A 64 -2.54 -3.73 11.93
N PRO A 65 -3.86 -4.00 12.04
CA PRO A 65 -4.37 -5.34 12.34
C PRO A 65 -3.96 -6.38 11.28
N MET A 66 -3.76 -7.64 11.68
CA MET A 66 -3.33 -8.73 10.78
C MET A 66 -4.23 -8.91 9.55
N GLU A 67 -5.54 -8.81 9.72
CA GLU A 67 -6.49 -8.88 8.60
C GLU A 67 -6.24 -7.77 7.56
N ARG A 68 -6.04 -6.53 8.02
CA ARG A 68 -5.76 -5.39 7.14
C ARG A 68 -4.39 -5.55 6.49
N PHE A 69 -3.39 -6.03 7.24
CA PHE A 69 -2.08 -6.35 6.69
C PHE A 69 -2.15 -7.36 5.54
N ALA A 70 -2.92 -8.44 5.69
CA ALA A 70 -3.12 -9.41 4.62
C ALA A 70 -3.81 -8.78 3.39
N GLN A 71 -4.86 -7.98 3.61
CA GLN A 71 -5.53 -7.23 2.53
C GLN A 71 -4.56 -6.30 1.79
N TYR A 72 -3.65 -5.63 2.52
CA TYR A 72 -2.64 -4.76 1.90
C TYR A 72 -1.70 -5.54 0.97
N LEU A 73 -1.17 -6.67 1.44
CA LEU A 73 -0.29 -7.52 0.63
C LEU A 73 -0.99 -7.97 -0.66
N GLU A 74 -2.22 -8.44 -0.55
CA GLU A 74 -3.03 -8.84 -1.70
C GLU A 74 -3.24 -7.73 -2.74
N LEU A 75 -3.40 -6.48 -2.28
CA LEU A 75 -3.55 -5.32 -3.17
C LEU A 75 -2.23 -4.98 -3.86
N VAL A 76 -1.13 -5.01 -3.11
CA VAL A 76 0.22 -4.75 -3.64
C VAL A 76 0.63 -5.80 -4.68
N GLU A 77 0.29 -7.07 -4.46
CA GLU A 77 0.55 -8.14 -5.44
C GLU A 77 -0.16 -7.91 -6.77
N CYS A 78 -1.33 -7.28 -6.73
CA CYS A 78 -2.15 -7.01 -7.90
C CYS A 78 -1.95 -5.62 -8.49
N GLU A 79 -0.99 -4.86 -7.98
CA GLU A 79 -0.53 -3.63 -8.62
C GLU A 79 0.14 -3.95 -9.97
N PRO A 80 -0.38 -3.43 -11.09
CA PRO A 80 0.17 -3.73 -12.42
C PRO A 80 1.54 -3.11 -12.65
N GLU A 81 1.84 -1.95 -12.04
CA GLU A 81 3.08 -1.21 -12.29
C GLU A 81 4.15 -1.59 -11.25
N ALA A 82 5.32 -2.02 -11.74
CA ALA A 82 6.38 -2.56 -10.90
C ALA A 82 7.01 -1.50 -9.97
N GLY A 83 7.12 -0.25 -10.42
CA GLY A 83 7.58 0.89 -9.65
C GLY A 83 6.66 1.21 -8.46
N VAL A 84 5.35 1.33 -8.68
CA VAL A 84 4.33 1.54 -7.65
C VAL A 84 4.34 0.39 -6.66
N ARG A 85 4.36 -0.86 -7.16
CA ARG A 85 4.44 -2.04 -6.30
C ARG A 85 5.69 -2.01 -5.42
N SER A 86 6.86 -1.77 -6.01
CA SER A 86 8.12 -1.62 -5.27
C SER A 86 8.06 -0.48 -4.25
N TRP A 87 7.45 0.65 -4.60
CA TRP A 87 7.25 1.78 -3.69
C TRP A 87 6.34 1.40 -2.52
N ALA A 88 5.21 0.75 -2.78
CA ALA A 88 4.25 0.32 -1.76
C ALA A 88 4.85 -0.71 -0.78
N VAL A 89 5.65 -1.66 -1.28
CA VAL A 89 6.41 -2.59 -0.43
C VAL A 89 7.45 -1.84 0.41
N SER A 90 8.18 -0.89 -0.19
CA SER A 90 9.17 -0.07 0.53
C SER A 90 8.52 0.76 1.63
N PHE A 91 7.38 1.38 1.34
CA PHE A 91 6.63 2.18 2.29
C PHE A 91 6.28 1.36 3.53
N MET A 92 5.66 0.20 3.36
CA MET A 92 5.30 -0.70 4.47
C MET A 92 6.53 -1.24 5.22
N THR A 93 7.55 -1.72 4.50
CA THR A 93 8.73 -2.34 5.13
C THR A 93 9.63 -1.34 5.84
N GLU A 94 9.72 -0.09 5.36
CA GLU A 94 10.62 0.93 5.91
C GLU A 94 9.95 1.86 6.93
N ARG A 95 8.67 2.21 6.74
CA ARG A 95 8.04 3.31 7.49
C ARG A 95 7.02 2.87 8.53
N GLU A 96 6.29 1.79 8.27
CA GLU A 96 5.17 1.42 9.12
C GLU A 96 5.61 0.64 10.37
N PRO A 97 4.96 0.87 11.54
CA PRO A 97 5.09 -0.02 12.68
C PRO A 97 4.58 -1.42 12.34
N LEU A 98 5.28 -2.46 12.78
CA LEU A 98 4.96 -3.86 12.46
C LEU A 98 5.00 -4.71 13.74
N SER A 99 4.05 -5.62 13.88
CA SER A 99 4.10 -6.63 14.93
C SER A 99 5.17 -7.69 14.65
N PRO A 100 5.61 -8.47 15.66
CA PRO A 100 6.50 -9.61 15.44
C PRO A 100 5.97 -10.62 14.41
N GLU A 101 4.66 -10.84 14.39
CA GLU A 101 4.01 -11.74 13.42
C GLU A 101 4.10 -11.20 11.99
N GLN A 102 3.88 -9.90 11.79
CA GLN A 102 4.02 -9.24 10.49
C GLN A 102 5.46 -9.26 10.00
N PHE A 103 6.44 -9.05 10.89
CA PHE A 103 7.84 -9.22 10.55
C PHE A 103 8.14 -10.63 10.05
N ALA A 104 7.64 -11.66 10.76
CA ALA A 104 7.84 -13.06 10.37
C ALA A 104 7.20 -13.38 9.00
N GLN A 105 5.99 -12.87 8.75
CA GLN A 105 5.31 -13.06 7.47
C GLN A 105 6.05 -12.35 6.33
N LEU A 106 6.49 -11.10 6.51
CA LEU A 106 7.25 -10.36 5.49
C LEU A 106 8.62 -10.98 5.21
N ALA A 107 9.29 -11.53 6.22
CA ALA A 107 10.61 -12.15 6.05
C ALA A 107 10.61 -13.35 5.09
N THR A 108 9.44 -13.96 4.87
CA THR A 108 9.27 -15.10 3.96
C THR A 108 8.45 -14.76 2.71
N HIS A 109 7.90 -13.55 2.63
CA HIS A 109 7.00 -13.17 1.54
C HIS A 109 7.74 -12.96 0.20
N PRO A 110 7.24 -13.45 -0.94
CA PRO A 110 7.88 -13.30 -2.25
C PRO A 110 8.18 -11.85 -2.67
N LEU A 111 7.33 -10.90 -2.25
CA LEU A 111 7.56 -9.46 -2.49
C LEU A 111 8.79 -8.89 -1.77
N VAL A 112 9.32 -9.59 -0.76
CA VAL A 112 10.38 -9.09 0.13
C VAL A 112 11.63 -9.96 0.06
N VAL A 113 11.48 -11.28 0.17
CA VAL A 113 12.62 -12.21 0.22
C VAL A 113 13.49 -12.11 -1.04
N GLY A 114 14.81 -12.04 -0.86
CA GLY A 114 15.75 -11.90 -1.97
C GLY A 114 15.73 -10.54 -2.67
N THR A 115 14.98 -9.56 -2.17
CA THR A 115 14.91 -8.20 -2.72
C THR A 115 15.58 -7.18 -1.81
N LYS A 116 15.76 -5.94 -2.31
CA LYS A 116 16.20 -4.80 -1.48
C LYS A 116 15.26 -4.50 -0.29
N HIS A 117 13.99 -4.89 -0.37
CA HIS A 117 13.01 -4.62 0.70
C HIS A 117 13.28 -5.42 1.97
N ALA A 118 13.99 -6.55 1.88
CA ALA A 118 14.44 -7.29 3.05
C ALA A 118 15.39 -6.43 3.92
N LEU A 119 16.22 -5.59 3.31
CA LEU A 119 17.10 -4.65 4.04
C LEU A 119 16.28 -3.56 4.74
N PHE A 120 15.20 -3.08 4.12
CA PHE A 120 14.30 -2.10 4.74
C PHE A 120 13.55 -2.69 5.92
N LEU A 121 13.05 -3.92 5.78
CA LEU A 121 12.39 -4.66 6.85
C LEU A 121 13.31 -4.83 8.06
N GLU A 122 14.57 -5.23 7.83
CA GLU A 122 15.54 -5.41 8.91
C GLU A 122 15.90 -4.08 9.60
N ARG A 123 16.09 -3.00 8.83
CA ARG A 123 16.31 -1.66 9.40
C ARG A 123 15.12 -1.21 10.25
N ASN A 124 13.90 -1.49 9.82
CA ASN A 124 12.69 -1.18 10.58
C ASN A 124 12.62 -1.98 11.88
N ARG A 125 12.94 -3.28 11.84
CA ARG A 125 13.01 -4.14 13.04
C ARG A 125 13.97 -3.58 14.09
N LEU A 126 15.17 -3.21 13.68
CA LEU A 126 16.20 -2.63 14.56
C LEU A 126 15.75 -1.28 15.14
N ARG A 127 15.14 -0.42 14.32
CA ARG A 127 14.61 0.88 14.77
C ARG A 127 13.55 0.71 15.87
N GLN A 128 12.60 -0.20 15.68
CA GLN A 128 11.51 -0.41 16.65
C GLN A 128 12.02 -1.01 17.98
N GLN A 129 13.07 -1.83 17.96
CA GLN A 129 13.70 -2.35 19.17
C GLN A 129 14.37 -1.24 20.00
N GLN A 130 14.99 -0.25 19.36
CA GLN A 130 15.64 0.88 20.05
C GLN A 130 14.65 1.87 20.69
N THR A 131 13.42 1.93 20.18
CA THR A 131 12.38 2.83 20.71
C THR A 131 11.60 2.24 21.89
N THR A 132 11.88 1.00 22.29
CA THR A 132 11.20 0.38 23.44
C THR A 132 12.03 0.69 24.71
N PRO A 133 11.55 1.55 25.63
CA PRO A 133 12.31 1.85 26.84
C PRO A 133 12.43 0.60 27.70
N SER A 134 13.66 0.30 28.15
CA SER A 134 13.93 -0.76 29.11
C SER A 134 13.14 -0.47 30.39
N THR A 135 12.09 -1.26 30.64
CA THR A 135 11.39 -1.33 31.94
C THR A 135 12.20 -2.06 32.98
#